data_AF-J1LQL2-F1
#
_entry.id   AF-J1LQL2-F1
#
_cell.length_a   1.000
_cell.length_b   1.000
_cell.length_c   1.000
_cell.angle_alpha   90.00
_cell.angle_beta   90.00
_cell.angle_gamma   90.00
#
_symmetry.space_group_name_H-M   'P 1'
#
loop_
_entity.id
_entity.type
_entity.pdbx_description
1 polymer ?
#
loop_
_entity_poly.entity_id
_entity_poly.type
_entity_poly.pdbx_seq_one_letter_code
_entity_poly.pdbx_strand_id
1 'polypeptide(L)'
;MKRRLTAAALALIFPLSMAACGSQSTADACKEIATARTSVHQYSAEHSILDMPFSEVPDHLKKLLDMYRDAGKKVSNKEVKAAFNDVLKDLDKSVEFLRDDTPTTSPEYEQNEEDIDNHGQVLKNLCGFTLDW
;
A
#
# COMPACT_ATOMS: atom_id res chain seq x y z
N MET A 1 -20.00 41.72 -29.53
CA MET A 1 -20.26 40.35 -30.01
C MET A 1 -20.00 39.38 -28.86
N LYS A 2 -21.02 38.63 -28.44
CA LYS A 2 -20.94 37.63 -27.35
C LYS A 2 -20.01 36.48 -27.78
N ARG A 3 -18.94 36.20 -27.02
CA ARG A 3 -18.25 34.92 -27.12
C ARG A 3 -18.71 34.03 -25.97
N ARG A 4 -19.30 32.91 -26.38
CA ARG A 4 -19.97 31.92 -25.55
C ARG A 4 -18.93 31.05 -24.83
N LEU A 5 -19.35 30.60 -23.66
CA LEU A 5 -18.72 29.62 -22.78
C LEU A 5 -18.36 28.33 -23.52
N THR A 6 -17.24 27.72 -23.14
CA THR A 6 -17.13 26.25 -23.07
C THR A 6 -16.29 25.89 -21.84
N ALA A 7 -16.98 25.59 -20.75
CA ALA A 7 -16.42 24.81 -19.65
C ALA A 7 -16.14 23.41 -20.21
N ALA A 8 -14.87 23.03 -20.27
CA ALA A 8 -14.48 21.65 -20.51
C ALA A 8 -14.82 20.86 -19.25
N ALA A 9 -16.00 20.26 -19.21
CA ALA A 9 -16.30 19.22 -18.25
C ALA A 9 -15.39 18.03 -18.58
N LEU A 10 -14.35 17.84 -17.77
CA LEU A 10 -13.61 16.58 -17.69
C LEU A 10 -14.59 15.51 -17.18
N ALA A 11 -15.29 14.88 -18.12
CA ALA A 11 -15.97 13.63 -17.87
C ALA A 11 -14.90 12.57 -17.59
N LEU A 12 -14.54 12.41 -16.32
CA LEU A 12 -13.94 11.18 -15.83
C LEU A 12 -14.98 10.08 -16.06
N ILE A 13 -14.84 9.38 -17.18
CA ILE A 13 -15.57 8.15 -17.46
C ILE A 13 -14.94 7.08 -16.57
N PHE A 14 -15.24 7.14 -15.26
CA PHE A 14 -15.27 5.93 -14.47
C PHE A 14 -16.44 5.13 -15.01
N PRO A 15 -16.25 3.89 -15.51
CA PRO A 15 -17.38 2.99 -15.66
C PRO A 15 -17.94 2.77 -14.24
N LEU A 16 -18.95 3.55 -13.86
CA LEU A 16 -19.91 3.24 -12.80
C LEU A 16 -20.75 2.04 -13.27
N SER A 17 -20.08 0.94 -13.57
CA SER A 17 -20.69 -0.29 -14.05
C SER A 17 -20.84 -1.21 -12.87
N MET A 18 -22.11 -1.35 -12.48
CA MET A 18 -22.62 -2.36 -11.56
C MET A 18 -22.32 -2.11 -10.09
N ALA A 19 -23.31 -1.50 -9.43
CA ALA A 19 -23.69 -1.89 -8.08
C ALA A 19 -23.92 -3.42 -8.06
N ALA A 20 -22.85 -4.18 -7.90
CA ALA A 20 -22.91 -5.55 -7.42
C ALA A 20 -23.03 -5.48 -5.89
N CYS A 21 -24.19 -5.88 -5.37
CA CYS A 21 -24.48 -6.21 -3.97
C CYS A 21 -23.39 -5.86 -2.94
N GLY A 22 -23.56 -4.75 -2.22
CA GLY A 22 -23.03 -4.53 -0.87
C GLY A 22 -21.51 -4.53 -0.64
N SER A 23 -20.68 -4.42 -1.67
CA SER A 23 -19.23 -4.31 -1.46
C SER A 23 -18.78 -2.87 -1.21
N GLN A 24 -17.77 -2.71 -0.34
CA GLN A 24 -17.15 -1.42 0.01
C GLN A 24 -16.68 -0.67 -1.26
N SER A 25 -16.94 0.65 -1.31
CA SER A 25 -16.44 1.48 -2.41
C SER A 25 -14.91 1.50 -2.43
N THR A 26 -14.30 1.77 -3.59
CA THR A 26 -12.84 1.96 -3.68
C THR A 26 -12.37 3.04 -2.71
N ALA A 27 -13.10 4.16 -2.62
CA ALA A 27 -12.75 5.27 -1.72
C ALA A 27 -12.77 4.85 -0.24
N ASP A 28 -13.80 4.11 0.19
CA ASP A 28 -13.89 3.63 1.57
C ASP A 28 -12.80 2.60 1.87
N ALA A 29 -12.48 1.73 0.92
CA ALA A 29 -11.40 0.76 1.05
C ALA A 29 -10.04 1.44 1.16
N CYS A 30 -9.76 2.44 0.32
CA CYS A 30 -8.53 3.22 0.39
C CYS A 30 -8.44 4.04 1.68
N LYS A 31 -9.57 4.48 2.26
CA LYS A 31 -9.61 5.16 3.56
C LYS A 31 -9.17 4.24 4.70
N GLU A 32 -9.52 2.96 4.68
CA GLU A 32 -9.01 1.99 5.66
C GLU A 32 -7.49 1.86 5.57
N ILE A 33 -6.93 1.79 4.36
CA ILE A 33 -5.47 1.73 4.13
C ILE A 33 -4.79 3.03 4.60
N ALA A 34 -5.35 4.19 4.29
CA ALA A 34 -4.81 5.49 4.73
C ALA A 34 -4.85 5.65 6.26
N THR A 35 -5.87 5.09 6.91
CA THR A 35 -5.96 5.04 8.37
C THR A 35 -4.87 4.14 8.94
N ALA A 36 -4.65 2.96 8.35
CA ALA A 36 -3.57 2.06 8.72
C ALA A 36 -2.20 2.74 8.61
N ARG A 37 -1.96 3.48 7.51
CA ARG A 37 -0.72 4.25 7.31
C ARG A 37 -0.50 5.26 8.43
N THR A 38 -1.53 5.99 8.82
CA THR A 38 -1.46 6.94 9.95
C THR A 38 -1.04 6.24 11.24
N SER A 39 -1.65 5.09 11.55
CA SER A 39 -1.31 4.32 12.75
C SER A 39 0.12 3.77 12.70
N VAL A 40 0.57 3.28 11.53
CA VAL A 40 1.95 2.81 11.34
C VAL A 40 2.94 3.96 11.54
N HIS A 41 2.73 5.13 10.94
CA HIS A 41 3.60 6.28 11.17
C HIS A 41 3.66 6.72 12.63
N GLN A 42 2.52 6.72 13.32
CA GLN A 42 2.48 7.02 14.76
C GLN A 42 3.31 6.02 15.56
N TYR A 43 3.12 4.72 15.29
CA TYR A 43 3.88 3.67 15.96
C TYR A 43 5.38 3.76 15.65
N SER A 44 5.77 4.00 14.39
CA SER A 44 7.18 4.18 14.02
C SER A 44 7.81 5.44 14.62
N ALA A 45 7.03 6.50 14.87
CA ALA A 45 7.51 7.69 15.56
C ALA A 45 7.75 7.43 17.06
N GLU A 46 6.94 6.58 17.69
CA GLU A 46 7.10 6.16 19.09
C GLU A 46 8.17 5.07 19.26
N HIS A 47 8.39 4.26 18.22
CA HIS A 47 9.29 3.12 18.18
C HIS A 47 10.23 3.22 16.98
N SER A 48 11.14 4.19 17.03
CA SER A 48 12.08 4.47 15.94
C SER A 48 12.98 3.26 15.66
N ILE A 49 13.02 2.85 14.39
CA ILE A 49 13.93 1.81 13.88
C ILE A 49 15.41 2.20 14.06
N LEU A 50 15.72 3.50 14.16
CA LEU A 50 17.08 3.98 14.35
C LEU A 50 17.60 3.77 15.77
N ASP A 51 16.70 3.56 16.74
CA ASP A 51 17.02 3.41 18.16
C ASP A 51 17.16 1.94 18.59
N MET A 52 17.05 1.00 17.65
CA MET A 52 17.01 -0.44 17.96
C MET A 52 18.22 -1.23 17.41
N PRO A 53 18.60 -2.35 18.04
CA PRO A 53 19.60 -3.26 17.49
C PRO A 53 19.17 -3.82 16.13
N PHE A 54 20.13 -3.98 15.20
CA PHE A 54 19.84 -4.52 13.87
C PHE A 54 19.17 -5.90 13.91
N SER A 55 19.51 -6.73 14.91
CA SER A 55 18.88 -8.04 15.12
C SER A 55 17.37 -7.98 15.40
N GLU A 56 16.85 -6.84 15.85
CA GLU A 56 15.43 -6.65 16.16
C GLU A 56 14.66 -6.03 14.97
N VAL A 57 15.36 -5.45 13.99
CA VAL A 57 14.76 -4.76 12.83
C VAL A 57 13.76 -5.63 12.06
N PRO A 58 14.04 -6.90 11.72
CA PRO A 58 13.08 -7.71 10.96
C PRO A 58 11.78 -7.95 11.73
N ASP A 59 11.84 -8.14 13.04
CA ASP A 59 10.66 -8.33 13.87
C ASP A 59 9.86 -7.03 14.02
N HIS A 60 10.54 -5.89 14.09
CA HIS A 60 9.89 -4.58 14.06
C HIS A 60 9.19 -4.32 12.73
N LEU A 61 9.85 -4.54 11.58
CA LEU A 61 9.21 -4.38 10.27
C LEU A 61 8.01 -5.33 10.12
N LYS A 62 8.15 -6.59 10.56
CA LYS A 62 7.03 -7.54 10.58
C LYS A 62 5.85 -7.02 11.42
N LYS A 63 6.12 -6.37 12.55
CA LYS A 63 5.11 -5.75 13.40
C LYS A 63 4.36 -4.62 12.67
N LEU A 64 5.06 -3.77 11.91
CA LEU A 64 4.43 -2.73 11.08
C LEU A 64 3.54 -3.35 10.00
N LEU A 65 4.00 -4.40 9.32
CA LEU A 65 3.22 -5.13 8.32
C LEU A 65 1.97 -5.80 8.92
N ASP A 66 2.06 -6.28 10.17
CA ASP A 66 0.90 -6.85 10.85
C ASP A 66 -0.15 -5.79 11.21
N MET A 67 0.25 -4.56 11.52
CA MET A 67 -0.69 -3.45 11.68
C MET A 67 -1.45 -3.16 10.38
N TYR A 68 -0.74 -3.18 9.24
CA TYR A 68 -1.37 -3.07 7.92
C TYR A 68 -2.34 -4.22 7.63
N ARG A 69 -1.96 -5.47 7.95
CA ARG A 69 -2.86 -6.63 7.78
C ARG A 69 -4.10 -6.55 8.64
N ASP A 70 -3.96 -6.10 9.89
CA ASP A 70 -5.08 -5.93 10.79
C ASP A 70 -6.10 -4.91 10.27
N ALA A 71 -5.62 -3.81 9.70
CA ALA A 71 -6.48 -2.86 9.01
C ALA A 71 -7.07 -3.44 7.70
N GLY A 72 -6.27 -4.20 6.94
CA GLY A 72 -6.66 -4.89 5.72
C GLY A 72 -7.83 -5.86 5.89
N LYS A 73 -8.09 -6.37 7.11
CA LYS A 73 -9.30 -7.17 7.42
C LYS A 73 -10.60 -6.41 7.15
N LYS A 74 -10.60 -5.07 7.23
CA LYS A 74 -11.76 -4.21 6.94
C LYS A 74 -11.91 -3.90 5.45
N VAL A 75 -10.88 -4.18 4.65
CA VAL A 75 -10.91 -4.00 3.20
C VAL A 75 -11.67 -5.18 2.57
N SER A 76 -12.84 -4.88 2.01
CA SER A 76 -13.70 -5.84 1.32
C SER A 76 -13.84 -5.58 -0.19
N ASN A 77 -13.43 -4.39 -0.64
CA ASN A 77 -13.25 -4.12 -2.06
C ASN A 77 -12.16 -5.04 -2.63
N LYS A 78 -12.52 -5.89 -3.60
CA LYS A 78 -11.63 -6.96 -4.08
C LYS A 78 -10.38 -6.44 -4.78
N GLU A 79 -10.51 -5.37 -5.56
CA GLU A 79 -9.41 -4.79 -6.32
C GLU A 79 -8.40 -4.13 -5.39
N VAL A 80 -8.88 -3.27 -4.48
CA VAL A 80 -8.03 -2.64 -3.46
C VAL A 80 -7.39 -3.69 -2.55
N LYS A 81 -8.13 -4.72 -2.15
CA LYS A 81 -7.60 -5.80 -1.30
C LYS A 81 -6.50 -6.58 -2.00
N ALA A 82 -6.67 -6.92 -3.28
CA ALA A 82 -5.65 -7.62 -4.05
C ALA A 82 -4.38 -6.78 -4.15
N ALA A 83 -4.49 -5.53 -4.63
CA ALA A 83 -3.35 -4.63 -4.76
C ALA A 83 -2.63 -4.38 -3.42
N PHE A 84 -3.37 -4.26 -2.32
CA PHE A 84 -2.79 -4.09 -1.00
C PHE A 84 -2.07 -5.35 -0.50
N ASN A 85 -2.66 -6.53 -0.73
CA ASN A 85 -2.03 -7.80 -0.34
C ASN A 85 -0.77 -8.10 -1.15
N ASP A 86 -0.73 -7.73 -2.43
CA ASP A 86 0.47 -7.91 -3.28
C ASP A 86 1.63 -7.09 -2.71
N VAL A 87 1.41 -5.80 -2.40
CA VAL A 87 2.41 -4.97 -1.72
C VAL A 87 2.86 -5.61 -0.40
N LEU A 88 1.94 -6.03 0.48
CA LEU A 88 2.30 -6.62 1.77
C LEU A 88 3.12 -7.91 1.64
N LYS A 89 2.88 -8.69 0.58
CA LYS A 89 3.63 -9.90 0.28
C LYS A 89 5.06 -9.58 -0.12
N ASP A 90 5.27 -8.58 -0.95
CA ASP A 90 6.63 -8.19 -1.37
C ASP A 90 7.42 -7.61 -0.18
N LEU A 91 6.73 -6.88 0.72
CA LEU A 91 7.35 -6.38 1.94
C LEU A 91 7.67 -7.49 2.96
N ASP A 92 6.84 -8.53 3.05
CA ASP A 92 7.20 -9.72 3.83
C ASP A 92 8.49 -10.35 3.32
N LYS A 93 8.66 -10.41 2.01
CA LYS A 93 9.86 -10.95 1.38
C LYS A 93 11.09 -10.07 1.64
N SER A 94 10.95 -8.74 1.67
CA SER A 94 12.03 -7.85 2.15
C SER A 94 12.41 -8.13 3.61
N VAL A 95 11.43 -8.43 4.47
CA VAL A 95 11.70 -8.81 5.86
C VAL A 95 12.42 -10.17 5.94
N GLU A 96 12.03 -11.14 5.12
CA GLU A 96 12.72 -12.43 5.02
C GLU A 96 14.17 -12.26 4.55
N PHE A 97 14.41 -11.45 3.52
CA PHE A 97 15.75 -11.14 3.05
C PHE A 97 16.64 -10.54 4.13
N LEU A 98 16.10 -9.66 4.97
CA LEU A 98 16.81 -9.11 6.12
C LEU A 98 17.13 -10.18 7.17
N ARG A 99 16.23 -11.14 7.41
CA ARG A 99 16.49 -12.26 8.35
C ARG A 99 17.55 -13.22 7.84
N ASP A 100 17.52 -13.50 6.55
CA ASP A 100 18.37 -14.50 5.91
C ASP A 100 19.72 -13.93 5.45
N ASP A 101 19.98 -12.65 5.70
CA ASP A 101 21.16 -11.91 5.20
C ASP A 101 21.33 -12.09 3.68
N THR A 102 20.21 -12.01 2.96
CA THR A 102 20.20 -12.20 1.51
C THR A 102 20.97 -11.06 0.83
N PRO A 103 21.95 -11.37 -0.04
CA PRO A 103 22.71 -10.34 -0.74
C PRO A 103 21.80 -9.44 -1.57
N THR A 104 21.95 -8.13 -1.44
CA THR A 104 21.15 -7.16 -2.21
C THR A 104 21.42 -7.20 -3.72
N THR A 105 22.50 -7.85 -4.14
CA THR A 105 22.84 -8.10 -5.55
C THR A 105 22.32 -9.45 -6.04
N SER A 106 21.52 -10.18 -5.26
CA SER A 106 20.93 -11.43 -5.71
C SER A 106 19.78 -11.14 -6.69
N PRO A 107 19.57 -12.00 -7.71
CA PRO A 107 18.44 -11.84 -8.62
C PRO A 107 17.08 -11.85 -7.90
N GLU A 108 16.93 -12.61 -6.80
CA GLU A 108 15.67 -12.62 -6.07
C GLU A 108 15.41 -11.32 -5.30
N TYR A 109 16.46 -10.67 -4.81
CA TYR A 109 16.37 -9.37 -4.14
C TYR A 109 16.00 -8.29 -5.14
N GLU A 110 16.74 -8.20 -6.25
CA GLU A 110 16.47 -7.23 -7.33
C GLU A 110 15.04 -7.38 -7.88
N GLN A 111 14.59 -8.62 -8.11
CA GLN A 111 13.22 -8.87 -8.57
C GLN A 111 12.17 -8.42 -7.54
N ASN A 112 12.43 -8.58 -6.24
CA ASN A 112 11.49 -8.14 -5.21
C ASN A 112 11.37 -6.62 -5.16
N GLU A 113 12.46 -5.88 -5.35
CA GLU A 113 12.41 -4.42 -5.44
C GLU A 113 11.57 -3.97 -6.65
N GLU A 114 11.72 -4.64 -7.81
CA GLU A 114 10.85 -4.40 -8.97
C GLU A 114 9.38 -4.74 -8.68
N ASP A 115 9.11 -5.83 -7.96
CA ASP A 115 7.76 -6.23 -7.57
C ASP A 115 7.11 -5.17 -6.64
N ILE A 116 7.86 -4.66 -5.65
CA ILE A 116 7.42 -3.57 -4.76
C ILE A 116 7.07 -2.32 -5.55
N ASP A 117 7.92 -1.92 -6.50
CA ASP A 117 7.67 -0.74 -7.32
C ASP A 117 6.43 -0.92 -8.19
N ASN A 118 6.29 -2.08 -8.84
CA ASN A 118 5.17 -2.40 -9.73
C ASN A 118 3.84 -2.47 -8.98
N HIS A 119 3.77 -3.28 -7.91
CA HIS A 119 2.55 -3.43 -7.10
C HIS A 119 2.26 -2.15 -6.30
N GLY A 120 3.29 -1.44 -5.83
CA GLY A 120 3.19 -0.13 -5.19
C GLY A 120 2.56 0.90 -6.13
N GLN A 121 2.95 0.93 -7.40
CA GLN A 121 2.37 1.82 -8.41
C GLN A 121 0.90 1.48 -8.72
N VAL A 122 0.51 0.20 -8.71
CA VAL A 122 -0.90 -0.20 -8.81
C VAL A 122 -1.71 0.33 -7.63
N LEU A 123 -1.24 0.11 -6.40
CA LEU A 123 -1.93 0.59 -5.21
C LEU A 123 -1.98 2.12 -5.14
N LYS A 124 -0.92 2.81 -5.58
CA LYS A 124 -0.89 4.26 -5.73
C LYS A 124 -1.94 4.77 -6.71
N ASN A 125 -2.11 4.11 -7.85
CA ASN A 125 -3.11 4.48 -8.84
C ASN A 125 -4.54 4.30 -8.31
N LEU A 126 -4.78 3.28 -7.48
CA LEU A 126 -6.09 3.01 -6.89
C LEU A 126 -6.41 3.92 -5.70
N CYS A 127 -5.43 4.13 -4.82
CA CYS A 127 -5.64 4.71 -3.49
C CYS A 127 -4.85 5.97 -3.18
N GLY A 128 -3.96 6.41 -4.09
CA GLY A 128 -3.01 7.49 -3.81
C GLY A 128 -2.01 7.12 -2.69
N PHE A 129 -1.91 5.83 -2.35
CA PHE A 129 -1.02 5.35 -1.31
C PHE A 129 0.42 5.35 -1.82
N THR A 130 1.32 5.82 -0.98
CA THR A 130 2.77 5.79 -1.20
C THR A 130 3.43 5.15 0.01
N LEU A 131 4.40 4.29 -0.24
CA LEU A 131 5.30 3.78 0.79
C LEU A 131 6.32 4.89 1.05
N ASP A 132 6.02 5.73 2.04
CA ASP A 132 6.89 6.82 2.48
C ASP A 132 7.78 6.25 3.60
N TRP A 133 8.92 5.66 3.21
CA TRP A 133 9.97 5.16 4.12
C TRP A 133 10.90 6.30 4.55
#